data_AF-A0A5C7VH38-F1
#
_entry.id   AF-A0A5C7VH38-F1
#
_cell.length_a   1.000
_cell.length_b   1.000
_cell.length_c   1.000
_cell.angle_alpha   90.00
_cell.angle_beta   90.00
_cell.angle_gamma   90.00
#
_symmetry.space_group_name_H-M   'P 1'
#
loop_
_entity.id
_entity.type
_entity.pdbx_description
1 polymer ?
#
loop_
_entity_poly.entity_id
_entity_poly.type
_entity_poly.pdbx_seq_one_letter_code
_entity_poly.pdbx_strand_id
1 'polypeptide(L)'
;MLPEDKKAYLQKITDQLTEWEAKIDTLKAKGEHLAEEAKQEFEEQMAEMNEKRAELSAYLDELTDKADDLWEDVKEEAEEKWDQISATVDHFISKFK
;
A
#
# COMPACT_ATOMS: atom_id res chain seq x y z
N MET A 1 -21.11 16.04 1.90
CA MET A 1 -20.28 16.00 0.68
C MET A 1 -18.88 15.88 1.21
N LEU A 2 -18.13 14.83 0.84
CA LEU A 2 -16.75 14.71 1.28
C LEU A 2 -16.00 16.00 0.90
N PRO A 3 -15.16 16.56 1.79
CA PRO A 3 -14.23 17.64 1.42
C PRO A 3 -13.47 17.27 0.15
N GLU A 4 -13.24 18.23 -0.76
CA GLU A 4 -12.54 17.94 -2.02
C GLU A 4 -11.15 17.35 -1.76
N ASP A 5 -10.50 17.84 -0.72
CA ASP A 5 -9.22 17.40 -0.17
C ASP A 5 -9.27 15.97 0.36
N LYS A 6 -10.36 15.57 1.06
CA LYS A 6 -10.59 14.17 1.45
C LYS A 6 -10.75 13.27 0.22
N LYS A 7 -11.58 13.67 -0.73
CA LYS A 7 -11.80 12.89 -1.96
C LYS A 7 -10.52 12.72 -2.77
N ALA A 8 -9.75 13.79 -2.94
CA ALA A 8 -8.47 13.76 -3.67
C ALA A 8 -7.46 12.85 -2.96
N TYR A 9 -7.42 12.90 -1.62
CA TYR A 9 -6.58 12.01 -0.84
C TYR A 9 -6.98 10.54 -1.03
N LEU A 10 -8.25 10.18 -0.80
CA LEU A 10 -8.72 8.80 -0.95
C LEU A 10 -8.44 8.24 -2.35
N GLN A 11 -8.61 9.07 -3.39
CA GLN A 11 -8.28 8.69 -4.77
C GLN A 11 -6.78 8.42 -4.95
N LYS A 12 -5.90 9.29 -4.44
CA LYS A 12 -4.45 9.11 -4.51
C LYS A 12 -4.02 7.76 -3.90
N ILE A 13 -4.54 7.44 -2.71
CA ILE A 13 -4.23 6.18 -2.03
C ILE A 13 -4.73 4.99 -2.85
N THR A 14 -5.96 5.06 -3.36
CA THR A 14 -6.57 4.01 -4.19
C THR A 14 -5.75 3.73 -5.45
N ASP A 15 -5.31 4.78 -6.15
CA ASP A 15 -4.53 4.66 -7.38
C ASP A 15 -3.19 3.98 -7.11
N GLN A 16 -2.51 4.35 -6.03
CA GLN A 16 -1.22 3.79 -5.66
C GLN A 16 -1.35 2.35 -5.10
N LEU A 17 -2.42 2.01 -4.38
CA LEU A 17 -2.72 0.61 -4.01
C LEU A 17 -2.90 -0.27 -5.26
N THR A 18 -3.58 0.25 -6.27
CA THR A 18 -3.78 -0.43 -7.56
C THR A 18 -2.45 -0.60 -8.30
N GLU A 19 -1.60 0.43 -8.29
CA GLU A 19 -0.25 0.36 -8.87
C GLU A 19 0.61 -0.70 -8.18
N TRP A 20 0.60 -0.74 -6.86
CA TRP A 20 1.34 -1.75 -6.12
C TRP A 20 0.82 -3.16 -6.35
N GLU A 21 -0.49 -3.37 -6.45
CA GLU A 21 -1.06 -4.66 -6.81
C GLU A 21 -0.50 -5.18 -8.14
N ALA A 22 -0.50 -4.34 -9.18
CA ALA A 22 0.07 -4.71 -10.47
C ALA A 22 1.57 -5.02 -10.40
N LYS A 23 2.34 -4.26 -9.63
CA LYS A 23 3.79 -4.49 -9.43
C LYS A 23 4.04 -5.78 -8.64
N ILE A 24 3.30 -6.01 -7.57
CA ILE A 24 3.33 -7.22 -6.74
C ILE A 24 3.04 -8.45 -7.61
N ASP A 25 2.02 -8.42 -8.46
CA ASP A 25 1.69 -9.54 -9.34
C ASP A 25 2.78 -9.79 -10.38
N THR A 26 3.38 -8.73 -10.93
CA THR A 26 4.54 -8.85 -11.82
C THR A 26 5.74 -9.47 -11.10
N LEU A 27 6.00 -9.06 -9.86
CA LEU A 27 7.08 -9.61 -9.05
C LEU A 27 6.82 -11.08 -8.71
N LYS A 28 5.59 -11.47 -8.34
CA LYS A 28 5.21 -12.87 -8.09
C LYS A 28 5.56 -13.76 -9.28
N ALA A 29 5.16 -13.35 -10.48
CA ALA A 29 5.47 -14.09 -11.70
C ALA A 29 6.99 -14.22 -11.95
N LYS A 30 7.79 -13.19 -11.64
CA LYS A 30 9.26 -13.28 -11.70
C LYS A 30 9.82 -14.23 -10.63
N GLY A 31 9.24 -14.22 -9.43
CA GLY A 31 9.63 -15.03 -8.29
C GLY A 31 9.52 -16.53 -8.52
N GLU A 32 8.58 -16.98 -9.37
CA GLU A 32 8.43 -18.38 -9.74
C GLU A 32 9.67 -18.98 -10.45
N HIS A 33 10.52 -18.13 -11.01
CA HIS A 33 11.76 -18.53 -11.68
C HIS A 33 13.02 -18.42 -10.82
N LEU A 34 12.89 -18.00 -9.56
CA LEU A 34 14.02 -17.90 -8.63
C LEU A 34 14.51 -19.28 -8.18
N ALA A 35 15.78 -19.37 -7.81
CA ALA A 35 16.32 -20.54 -7.13
C ALA A 35 15.65 -20.72 -5.77
N GLU A 36 15.53 -21.97 -5.29
CA GLU A 36 14.77 -22.31 -4.06
C GLU A 36 15.17 -21.47 -2.84
N GLU A 37 16.46 -21.22 -2.65
CA GLU A 37 16.99 -20.38 -1.55
C GLU A 37 16.52 -18.92 -1.63
N ALA A 38 16.47 -18.35 -2.84
CA ALA A 38 15.99 -16.99 -3.07
C ALA A 38 14.46 -16.91 -3.06
N LYS A 39 13.78 -18.03 -3.35
CA LYS A 39 12.32 -18.11 -3.38
C LYS A 39 11.71 -17.96 -1.99
N GLN A 40 12.31 -18.55 -0.96
CA GLN A 40 11.82 -18.39 0.42
C GLN A 40 11.89 -16.93 0.87
N GLU A 41 13.04 -16.26 0.73
CA GLU A 41 13.18 -14.84 1.08
C GLU A 41 12.21 -13.97 0.27
N PHE A 42 12.02 -14.29 -1.01
CA PHE A 42 11.06 -13.61 -1.87
C PHE A 42 9.62 -13.78 -1.37
N GLU A 43 9.18 -15.00 -1.04
CA GLU A 43 7.84 -15.28 -0.54
C GLU A 43 7.56 -14.58 0.79
N GLU A 44 8.53 -14.55 1.71
CA GLU A 44 8.41 -13.85 3.00
C GLU A 44 8.20 -12.35 2.80
N GLN A 45 9.02 -11.72 1.96
CA GLN A 45 8.91 -10.29 1.70
C GLN A 45 7.64 -9.95 0.88
N MET A 46 7.20 -10.84 -0.02
CA MET A 46 5.92 -10.72 -0.71
C MET A 46 4.74 -10.81 0.26
N ALA A 47 4.80 -11.67 1.28
CA ALA A 47 3.77 -11.75 2.31
C ALA A 47 3.69 -10.44 3.10
N GLU A 48 4.83 -9.88 3.52
CA GLU A 48 4.90 -8.60 4.23
C GLU A 48 4.30 -7.45 3.39
N MET A 49 4.58 -7.38 2.09
CA MET A 49 3.96 -6.38 1.22
C MET A 49 2.44 -6.52 1.14
N ASN A 50 1.94 -7.75 1.01
CA ASN A 50 0.51 -8.00 0.92
C ASN A 50 -0.21 -7.63 2.23
N GLU A 51 0.43 -7.90 3.37
CA GLU A 51 -0.07 -7.49 4.69
C GLU A 51 -0.14 -5.96 4.81
N LYS A 52 0.95 -5.26 4.50
CA LYS A 52 0.99 -3.79 4.53
C LYS A 52 -0.04 -3.15 3.59
N ARG A 53 -0.21 -3.70 2.39
CA ARG A 53 -1.24 -3.27 1.44
C ARG A 53 -2.65 -3.47 2.01
N ALA A 54 -2.90 -4.62 2.63
CA ALA A 54 -4.20 -4.91 3.24
C ALA A 54 -4.49 -4.00 4.43
N GLU A 55 -3.48 -3.69 5.25
CA GLU A 55 -3.59 -2.72 6.36
C GLU A 55 -4.01 -1.34 5.84
N LEU A 56 -3.36 -0.85 4.79
CA LEU A 56 -3.71 0.43 4.18
C LEU A 56 -5.11 0.43 3.55
N SER A 57 -5.49 -0.66 2.89
CA SER A 57 -6.83 -0.79 2.32
C SER A 57 -7.90 -0.73 3.41
N ALA A 58 -7.70 -1.45 4.52
CA ALA A 58 -8.62 -1.41 5.65
C ALA A 58 -8.68 0.00 6.29
N TYR A 59 -7.53 0.64 6.45
CA TYR A 59 -7.46 1.99 6.98
C TYR A 59 -8.10 3.02 6.04
N LEU A 60 -8.00 2.84 4.72
CA LEU A 60 -8.67 3.67 3.73
C LEU A 60 -10.19 3.56 3.80
N ASP A 61 -10.71 2.35 4.01
CA ASP A 61 -12.14 2.12 4.24
C ASP A 61 -12.60 2.83 5.52
N GLU A 62 -11.82 2.72 6.60
CA GLU A 62 -12.11 3.44 7.85
C GLU A 62 -12.12 4.96 7.65
N LEU A 63 -11.13 5.52 6.94
CA LEU A 63 -11.07 6.96 6.62
C LEU A 63 -12.26 7.42 5.78
N THR A 64 -12.73 6.58 4.87
CA THR A 64 -13.90 6.87 4.03
C THR A 64 -15.13 7.07 4.92
N ASP A 65 -15.31 6.19 5.91
CA ASP A 65 -16.43 6.22 6.86
C ASP A 65 -16.33 7.31 7.95
N LYS A 66 -15.15 7.89 8.18
CA LYS A 66 -14.98 9.01 9.14
C LYS A 66 -15.81 10.22 8.73
N ALA A 67 -16.40 10.89 9.73
CA ALA A 67 -17.14 12.13 9.52
C ALA A 67 -16.23 13.25 9.01
N ASP A 68 -16.78 14.14 8.18
CA ASP A 68 -16.04 15.21 7.50
C ASP A 68 -15.37 16.18 8.50
N ASP A 69 -15.93 16.35 9.70
CA ASP A 69 -15.41 17.21 10.77
C ASP A 69 -14.16 16.67 11.49
N LEU A 70 -13.90 15.36 11.40
CA LEU A 70 -12.71 14.72 11.97
C LEU A 70 -11.59 14.53 10.94
N TRP A 71 -11.84 14.90 9.67
CA TRP A 71 -10.94 14.63 8.55
C TRP A 71 -9.55 15.22 8.75
N GLU A 72 -9.46 16.48 9.17
CA GLU A 72 -8.17 17.16 9.36
C GLU A 72 -7.29 16.47 10.42
N ASP A 73 -7.89 15.98 11.50
CA ASP A 73 -7.16 15.30 12.58
C ASP A 73 -6.66 13.92 12.14
N VAL A 74 -7.46 13.17 11.37
CA VAL A 74 -7.09 11.81 10.93
C VAL A 74 -6.20 11.81 9.68
N LYS A 75 -6.22 12.89 8.89
CA LYS A 75 -5.44 13.00 7.66
C LYS A 75 -3.94 12.99 7.94
N GLU A 76 -3.48 13.66 8.98
CA GLU A 76 -2.05 13.70 9.32
C GLU A 76 -1.52 12.31 9.69
N GLU A 77 -2.25 11.58 10.55
CA GLU A 77 -1.92 10.18 10.89
C GLU A 77 -2.00 9.28 9.64
N ALA A 78 -2.96 9.53 8.75
CA ALA A 78 -3.08 8.80 7.51
C ALA A 78 -1.89 9.01 6.58
N GLU A 79 -1.46 10.27 6.41
CA GLU A 79 -0.30 10.64 5.61
C GLU A 79 0.98 9.99 6.13
N GLU A 80 1.20 10.00 7.44
CA GLU A 80 2.37 9.36 8.05
C GLU A 80 2.39 7.85 7.81
N LYS A 81 1.28 7.16 8.09
CA LYS A 81 1.15 5.71 7.85
C LYS A 81 1.36 5.37 6.38
N TRP A 82 0.75 6.15 5.50
CA TRP A 82 0.89 5.98 4.06
C TRP A 82 2.33 6.13 3.59
N ASP A 83 3.03 7.18 4.01
CA ASP A 83 4.39 7.45 3.60
C ASP A 83 5.36 6.37 4.10
N GLN A 84 5.17 5.90 5.34
CA GLN A 84 5.98 4.81 5.91
C GLN A 84 5.81 3.50 5.13
N ILE A 85 4.56 3.13 4.83
CA ILE A 85 4.28 1.89 4.10
C ILE A 85 4.73 2.03 2.64
N SER A 86 4.50 3.20 2.02
CA SER A 86 4.92 3.48 0.66
C SER A 86 6.42 3.32 0.50
N ALA A 87 7.21 3.90 1.41
CA ALA A 87 8.66 3.75 1.40
C ALA A 87 9.10 2.29 1.51
N THR A 88 8.40 1.48 2.33
CA THR A 88 8.71 0.06 2.48
C THR A 88 8.41 -0.73 1.21
N VAL A 89 7.23 -0.52 0.62
CA VAL A 89 6.77 -1.20 -0.60
C VAL A 89 7.65 -0.82 -1.79
N ASP A 90 7.95 0.47 -1.97
CA ASP A 90 8.81 0.96 -3.05
C ASP A 90 10.25 0.47 -2.91
N HIS A 91 10.78 0.42 -1.68
CA HIS A 91 12.10 -0.16 -1.43
C HIS A 91 12.17 -1.63 -1.83
N PHE A 92 11.16 -2.42 -1.46
CA PHE A 92 11.08 -3.81 -1.89
C PHE A 92 11.01 -3.92 -3.41
N ILE A 93 10.07 -3.22 -4.06
CA ILE A 93 9.92 -3.26 -5.52
C ILE A 93 11.23 -2.90 -6.23
N SER A 94 11.95 -1.89 -5.72
CA SER A 94 13.25 -1.47 -6.25
C SER A 94 14.32 -2.57 -6.13
N LYS A 95 14.32 -3.35 -5.04
CA LYS A 95 15.24 -4.47 -4.83
C LYS A 95 15.06 -5.60 -5.86
N PHE A 96 13.85 -5.76 -6.42
CA PHE A 96 13.51 -6.82 -7.39
C PHE A 96 13.28 -6.30 -8.83
N LYS A 97 13.50 -5.00 -9.06
CA LYS A 97 13.44 -4.40 -10.39
C LYS A 97 14.66 -4.81 -11.22
#